data_AF-A0A3D5UUE5-F1
#
_entry.id   AF-A0A3D5UUE5-F1
#
_cell.length_a   1.000
_cell.length_b   1.000
_cell.length_c   1.000
_cell.angle_alpha   90.00
_cell.angle_beta   90.00
_cell.angle_gamma   90.00
#
_symmetry.space_group_name_H-M   'P 1'
#
loop_
_entity.id
_entity.type
_entity.pdbx_description
1 polymer ?
#
loop_
_entity_poly.entity_id
_entity_poly.type
_entity_poly.pdbx_seq_one_letter_code
_entity_poly.pdbx_strand_id
1 'polypeptide(L)'
;EDELTSHLALAAARNAIADAGIDVQEIDTIILATTTPDNTFPATATAVQAELGLHHGAAFDVQAVCSGFVYAMTIADTFIKTGQSKTALVIGAETFS
;
A
#
# COMPACT_ATOMS: atom_id res chain seq x y z
N GLU A 1 -3.28 -19.66 10.76
CA GLU A 1 -2.87 -20.22 9.46
C GLU A 1 -3.63 -19.57 8.28
N ASP A 2 -4.31 -18.44 8.46
CA ASP A 2 -5.08 -17.76 7.39
C ASP A 2 -4.79 -16.25 7.28
N GLU A 3 -3.59 -15.81 7.66
CA GLU A 3 -3.19 -14.40 7.51
C GLU A 3 -2.51 -14.19 6.16
N LEU A 4 -3.14 -13.43 5.28
CA LEU A 4 -2.60 -13.04 3.98
C LEU A 4 -1.77 -11.77 4.10
N THR A 5 -0.94 -11.49 3.10
CA THR A 5 -0.18 -10.24 3.02
C THR A 5 -1.09 -9.01 3.04
N SER A 6 -2.27 -9.08 2.40
CA SER A 6 -3.27 -8.00 2.50
C SER A 6 -3.77 -7.74 3.92
N HIS A 7 -3.88 -8.77 4.77
CA HIS A 7 -4.32 -8.61 6.16
C HIS A 7 -3.29 -7.84 6.98
N LEU A 8 -2.00 -8.19 6.84
CA LEU A 8 -0.90 -7.47 7.45
C LEU A 8 -0.84 -6.01 6.95
N ALA A 9 -0.95 -5.84 5.63
CA ALA A 9 -0.93 -4.52 5.00
C ALA A 9 -2.09 -3.65 5.46
N LEU A 10 -3.31 -4.20 5.57
CA LEU A 10 -4.49 -3.49 6.04
C LEU A 10 -4.37 -3.04 7.49
N ALA A 11 -3.85 -3.92 8.37
CA ALA A 11 -3.60 -3.57 9.76
C ALA A 11 -2.58 -2.43 9.89
N ALA A 12 -1.47 -2.51 9.15
CA ALA A 12 -0.46 -1.46 9.10
C ALA A 12 -1.01 -0.13 8.55
N ALA A 13 -1.81 -0.20 7.47
CA ALA A 13 -2.47 0.96 6.88
C ALA A 13 -3.39 1.68 7.87
N ARG A 14 -4.24 0.95 8.59
CA ARG A 14 -5.15 1.52 9.59
C ARG A 14 -4.40 2.23 10.71
N ASN A 15 -3.30 1.64 11.18
CA ASN A 15 -2.45 2.26 12.19
C ASN A 15 -1.80 3.55 11.68
N ALA A 16 -1.26 3.53 10.46
CA ALA A 16 -0.63 4.71 9.85
C ALA A 16 -1.64 5.84 9.61
N ILE A 17 -2.85 5.53 9.14
CA ILE A 17 -3.93 6.50 8.94
C ILE A 17 -4.35 7.12 10.27
N ALA A 18 -4.52 6.30 11.31
CA ALA A 18 -4.90 6.77 12.63
C ALA A 18 -3.81 7.68 13.26
N ASP A 19 -2.54 7.32 13.10
CA ASP A 19 -1.40 8.13 13.58
C ASP A 19 -1.28 9.46 12.83
N ALA A 20 -1.49 9.45 11.52
CA ALA A 20 -1.50 10.65 10.69
C ALA A 20 -2.69 11.59 10.98
N GLY A 21 -3.78 11.07 11.56
CA GLY A 21 -4.97 11.85 11.89
C GLY A 21 -5.71 12.41 10.67
N ILE A 22 -5.58 11.75 9.51
CA ILE A 22 -6.21 12.16 8.25
C ILE A 22 -7.50 11.37 7.99
N ASP A 23 -8.38 11.92 7.14
CA ASP A 23 -9.48 11.13 6.59
C ASP A 23 -8.88 10.11 5.61
N VAL A 24 -9.33 8.84 5.69
CA VAL A 24 -8.92 7.79 4.75
C VAL A 24 -9.14 8.22 3.30
N GLN A 25 -10.20 8.99 3.02
CA GLN A 25 -10.55 9.49 1.70
C GLN A 25 -9.56 10.53 1.14
N GLU A 26 -8.58 10.99 1.93
CA GLU A 26 -7.50 11.83 1.43
C GLU A 26 -6.44 11.04 0.64
N ILE A 27 -6.37 9.72 0.81
CA ILE A 27 -5.39 8.86 0.16
C ILE A 27 -5.78 8.65 -1.31
N ASP A 28 -4.93 9.13 -2.22
CA ASP A 28 -5.13 8.99 -3.67
C ASP A 28 -4.12 8.04 -4.33
N THR A 29 -3.21 7.46 -3.56
CA THR A 29 -2.25 6.46 -4.05
C THR A 29 -1.89 5.46 -2.96
N ILE A 30 -1.93 4.17 -3.28
CA ILE A 30 -1.47 3.07 -2.43
C ILE A 30 -0.35 2.32 -3.16
N ILE A 31 0.80 2.21 -2.50
CA ILE A 31 1.95 1.44 -3.00
C ILE A 31 2.28 0.37 -1.96
N LEU A 32 2.07 -0.89 -2.32
CA LEU A 32 2.41 -2.02 -1.47
C LEU A 32 3.71 -2.68 -1.93
N ALA A 33 4.76 -2.51 -1.16
CA ALA A 33 5.99 -3.26 -1.32
C ALA A 33 5.81 -4.69 -0.78
N THR A 34 5.72 -5.66 -1.69
CA THR A 34 5.60 -7.08 -1.35
C THR A 34 6.17 -7.97 -2.45
N THR A 35 6.67 -9.14 -2.08
CA THR A 35 7.10 -10.23 -2.95
C THR A 35 6.31 -11.52 -2.67
N THR A 36 5.38 -11.48 -1.72
CA THR A 36 4.44 -12.54 -1.37
C THR A 36 2.99 -12.04 -1.51
N PRO A 37 2.60 -11.57 -2.70
CA PRO A 37 1.25 -11.05 -2.90
C PRO A 37 0.21 -12.17 -2.73
N ASP A 38 -1.01 -11.79 -2.35
CA ASP A 38 -2.13 -12.71 -2.16
C ASP A 38 -2.46 -13.49 -3.43
N ASN A 39 -2.30 -12.84 -4.59
CA ASN A 39 -2.56 -13.39 -5.92
C ASN A 39 -1.51 -12.90 -6.92
N THR A 40 -1.36 -13.60 -8.05
CA THR A 40 -0.60 -13.07 -9.19
C THR A 40 -1.30 -11.86 -9.81
N PHE A 41 -2.64 -11.90 -9.83
CA PHE A 41 -3.52 -10.80 -10.20
C PHE A 41 -4.90 -11.04 -9.55
N PRO A 42 -5.60 -9.99 -9.10
CA PRO A 42 -5.21 -8.57 -9.05
C PRO A 42 -4.11 -8.28 -8.00
N ALA A 43 -3.59 -7.05 -7.98
CA ALA A 43 -2.58 -6.61 -7.02
C ALA A 43 -3.13 -6.60 -5.58
N THR A 44 -2.28 -6.95 -4.61
CA THR A 44 -2.64 -7.00 -3.19
C THR A 44 -3.01 -5.61 -2.65
N ALA A 45 -2.37 -4.54 -3.16
CA ALA A 45 -2.75 -3.17 -2.87
C ALA A 45 -4.22 -2.85 -3.20
N THR A 46 -4.81 -3.48 -4.22
CA THR A 46 -6.22 -3.25 -4.59
C THR A 46 -7.19 -3.88 -3.60
N ALA A 47 -6.81 -4.99 -2.95
CA ALA A 47 -7.57 -5.57 -1.85
C ALA A 47 -7.57 -4.62 -0.65
N VAL A 48 -6.39 -4.07 -0.29
CA VAL A 48 -6.26 -3.07 0.77
C VAL A 48 -7.08 -1.82 0.46
N GLN A 49 -7.05 -1.34 -0.80
CA GLN A 49 -7.86 -0.21 -1.26
C GLN A 49 -9.36 -0.44 -1.02
N ALA A 50 -9.87 -1.61 -1.43
CA ALA A 50 -11.27 -1.98 -1.26
C ALA A 50 -11.67 -2.07 0.23
N GLU A 51 -10.84 -2.69 1.06
CA GLU A 51 -11.06 -2.87 2.50
C GLU A 51 -10.98 -1.55 3.31
N LEU A 52 -10.25 -0.56 2.79
CA LEU A 52 -10.24 0.81 3.33
C LEU A 52 -11.45 1.64 2.86
N GLY A 53 -12.30 1.11 1.97
CA GLY A 53 -13.44 1.84 1.40
C GLY A 53 -13.01 2.93 0.41
N LEU A 54 -11.87 2.75 -0.25
CA LEU A 54 -11.37 3.68 -1.26
C LEU A 54 -11.84 3.24 -2.65
N HIS A 55 -12.52 4.15 -3.34
CA HIS A 55 -13.05 3.93 -4.70
C HIS A 55 -12.41 4.83 -5.75
N HIS A 56 -11.30 5.48 -5.39
CA HIS A 56 -10.54 6.39 -6.22
C HIS A 56 -9.04 6.18 -5.99
N GLY A 57 -8.22 6.85 -6.81
CA GLY A 57 -6.77 6.77 -6.70
C GLY A 57 -6.17 5.52 -7.33
N ALA A 58 -4.84 5.47 -7.35
CA ALA A 58 -4.07 4.34 -7.87
C ALA A 58 -3.72 3.36 -6.73
N ALA A 59 -3.73 2.05 -7.01
CA ALA A 59 -3.27 1.03 -6.08
C ALA A 59 -2.47 -0.04 -6.84
N PHE A 60 -1.21 -0.26 -6.45
CA PHE A 60 -0.33 -1.22 -7.12
C PHE A 60 0.75 -1.77 -6.19
N ASP A 61 1.28 -2.94 -6.56
CA ASP A 61 2.35 -3.61 -5.84
C ASP A 61 3.73 -3.28 -6.44
N VAL A 62 4.76 -3.25 -5.60
CA VAL A 62 6.17 -3.09 -6.00
C VAL A 62 6.98 -4.28 -5.49
N GLN A 63 7.55 -5.04 -6.41
CA GLN A 63 8.35 -6.22 -6.09
C GLN A 63 9.85 -5.88 -6.13
N ALA A 64 10.45 -5.61 -4.97
CA ALA A 64 11.90 -5.39 -4.84
C ALA A 64 12.50 -5.97 -3.53
N VAL A 65 11.93 -7.08 -3.05
CA VAL A 65 12.38 -7.88 -1.88
C VAL A 65 12.71 -6.97 -0.67
N CYS A 66 13.88 -7.14 -0.04
CA CYS A 66 14.29 -6.42 1.16
C CYS A 66 14.39 -4.90 0.97
N SER A 67 14.55 -4.43 -0.27
CA SER A 67 14.56 -3.01 -0.61
C SER A 67 13.19 -2.47 -1.04
N GLY A 68 12.16 -3.31 -1.05
CA GLY A 68 10.80 -2.99 -1.53
C GLY A 68 10.28 -1.67 -0.98
N PHE A 69 10.36 -1.48 0.33
CA PHE A 69 9.88 -0.27 0.98
C PHE A 69 10.62 0.99 0.52
N VAL A 70 11.95 0.93 0.37
CA VAL A 70 12.76 2.08 -0.09
C VAL A 70 12.42 2.45 -1.55
N TYR A 71 12.18 1.44 -2.39
CA TYR A 71 11.74 1.65 -3.77
C TYR A 71 10.34 2.28 -3.81
N ALA A 72 9.40 1.73 -3.04
CA ALA A 72 8.04 2.25 -2.95
C ALA A 72 8.01 3.70 -2.43
N MET A 73 8.84 4.03 -1.43
CA MET A 73 9.02 5.39 -0.93
C MET A 73 9.56 6.35 -2.01
N THR A 74 10.52 5.90 -2.83
CA THR A 74 11.08 6.71 -3.92
C THR A 74 10.03 7.00 -5.00
N ILE A 75 9.17 6.01 -5.30
CA ILE A 75 8.05 6.18 -6.22
C ILE A 75 7.04 7.18 -5.65
N ALA A 76 6.64 7.03 -4.38
CA ALA A 76 5.72 7.97 -3.72
C ALA A 76 6.27 9.40 -3.68
N ASP A 77 7.54 9.58 -3.33
CA ASP A 77 8.22 10.88 -3.34
C ASP A 77 8.18 11.54 -4.74
N THR A 78 8.44 10.75 -5.78
CA THR A 78 8.36 11.21 -7.17
C THR A 78 6.94 11.61 -7.53
N PHE A 79 5.94 10.81 -7.16
CA PHE A 79 4.54 11.10 -7.46
C PHE A 79 4.05 12.38 -6.77
N ILE A 80 4.42 12.58 -5.50
CA ILE A 80 4.11 13.81 -4.76
C ILE A 80 4.81 15.02 -5.40
N LYS A 81 6.12 14.93 -5.66
CA LYS A 81 6.89 16.04 -6.26
C LYS A 81 6.40 16.43 -7.66
N THR A 82 5.88 15.47 -8.42
CA THR A 82 5.34 15.70 -9.77
C THR A 82 3.85 16.09 -9.78
N GLY A 83 3.19 16.10 -8.62
CA GLY A 83 1.76 16.41 -8.50
C GLY A 83 0.84 15.30 -9.00
N GLN A 84 1.34 14.08 -9.18
CA GLN A 84 0.55 12.90 -9.57
C GLN A 84 -0.24 12.32 -8.38
N SER A 85 0.26 12.52 -7.16
CA SER A 85 -0.40 12.13 -5.91
C SER A 85 -0.33 13.29 -4.92
N LYS A 86 -1.39 13.48 -4.14
CA LYS A 86 -1.42 14.42 -3.01
C LYS A 86 -1.08 13.71 -1.70
N THR A 87 -1.61 12.50 -1.52
CA THR A 87 -1.42 11.71 -0.30
C THR A 87 -1.21 10.25 -0.66
N ALA A 88 0.03 9.77 -0.50
CA ALA A 88 0.40 8.40 -0.80
C ALA A 88 0.52 7.56 0.49
N LEU A 89 -0.12 6.41 0.50
CA LEU A 89 0.03 5.37 1.52
C LEU A 89 1.05 4.34 1.01
N VAL A 90 2.20 4.26 1.68
CA VAL A 90 3.27 3.29 1.36
C VAL A 90 3.32 2.22 2.43
N ILE A 91 3.19 0.96 2.03
CA ILE A 91 3.10 -0.18 2.93
C ILE A 91 4.19 -1.19 2.55
N GLY A 92 4.90 -1.74 3.53
CA GLY A 92 5.71 -2.95 3.34
C GLY A 92 5.07 -4.11 4.08
N ALA A 93 4.78 -5.22 3.38
CA ALA A 93 4.22 -6.42 4.01
C ALA A 93 4.66 -7.69 3.26
N GLU A 94 4.94 -8.75 4.02
CA GLU A 94 5.32 -10.05 3.48
C GLU A 94 4.80 -11.18 4.39
N THR A 95 4.40 -12.30 3.78
CA THR A 95 4.11 -13.59 4.42
C THR A 95 5.01 -14.68 3.83
N PHE A 96 6.20 -14.88 4.42
CA PHE A 96 7.16 -15.93 4.00
C PHE A 96 6.95 -17.30 4.68
N SER A 97 6.08 -17.36 5.69
CA SER A 97 5.83 -18.53 6.54
C SER A 97 4.93 -19.57 5.90
#